data_AF-A0A536WRT2-F1
#
_entry.id   AF-A0A536WRT2-F1
#
_cell.length_a   1.000
_cell.length_b   1.000
_cell.length_c   1.000
_cell.angle_alpha   90.00
_cell.angle_beta   90.00
_cell.angle_gamma   90.00
#
_symmetry.space_group_name_H-M   'P 1'
#
loop_
_entity.id
_entity.type
_entity.pdbx_description
1 polymer ?
#
loop_
_entity_poly.entity_id
_entity_poly.type
_entity_poly.pdbx_seq_one_letter_code
_entity_poly.pdbx_strand_id
1 'polypeptide(L)'
;MPIKNLEESEARMPLKPNGALCRVREQIIEDAPSGLTLQFECDGGRLRLVIAGSALAVGNREILFDQEGREAAAGTLVGEFRRPSWLKAV
;
A
#
# COMPACT_ATOMS: atom_id res chain seq x y z
N MET A 1 -32.63 5.38 -31.23
CA MET A 1 -31.50 4.45 -31.08
C MET A 1 -31.18 4.37 -29.60
N PRO A 2 -31.26 3.20 -28.94
CA PRO A 2 -31.00 3.15 -27.51
C PRO A 2 -29.51 3.40 -27.28
N ILE A 3 -29.24 4.32 -26.35
CA ILE A 3 -27.92 4.63 -25.83
C ILE A 3 -27.38 3.32 -25.26
N LYS A 4 -26.30 2.79 -25.87
CA LYS A 4 -25.57 1.65 -25.32
C LYS A 4 -25.19 2.03 -23.89
N ASN A 5 -25.65 1.23 -22.93
CA ASN A 5 -25.14 1.25 -21.56
C ASN A 5 -23.61 1.27 -21.66
N LEU A 6 -23.02 2.42 -21.33
CA LEU A 6 -21.66 2.48 -20.83
C LEU A 6 -21.75 1.79 -19.47
N GLU A 7 -21.82 0.46 -19.48
CA GLU A 7 -21.30 -0.32 -18.37
C GLU A 7 -19.82 0.06 -18.33
N GLU A 8 -19.52 1.08 -17.54
CA GLU A 8 -18.22 1.27 -16.94
C GLU A 8 -17.81 -0.11 -16.46
N SER A 9 -16.95 -0.74 -17.25
CA SER A 9 -16.10 -1.81 -16.78
C SER A 9 -15.23 -1.17 -15.70
N GLU A 10 -15.79 -0.96 -14.51
CA GLU A 10 -15.08 -0.99 -13.26
C GLU A 10 -14.37 -2.34 -13.24
N ALA A 11 -13.18 -2.40 -13.83
CA ALA A 11 -12.38 -3.61 -13.91
C ALA A 11 -12.18 -4.10 -12.48
N ARG A 12 -13.00 -5.08 -12.07
CA ARG A 12 -12.94 -5.68 -10.74
C ARG A 12 -11.52 -6.19 -10.57
N MET A 13 -10.86 -5.76 -9.49
CA MET A 13 -9.51 -6.23 -9.15
C MET A 13 -9.48 -7.76 -9.27
N PRO A 14 -8.53 -8.33 -10.04
CA PRO A 14 -8.48 -9.77 -10.24
C PRO A 14 -8.20 -10.45 -8.89
N LEU A 15 -9.19 -11.17 -8.37
CA LEU A 15 -9.05 -11.94 -7.15
C LEU A 15 -8.51 -13.33 -7.48
N LYS A 16 -7.50 -13.77 -6.73
CA LYS A 16 -7.02 -15.15 -6.78
C LYS A 16 -8.14 -16.13 -6.36
N PRO A 17 -8.11 -17.41 -6.77
CA PRO A 17 -9.17 -18.40 -6.44
C PRO A 17 -9.48 -18.56 -4.94
N ASN A 18 -8.56 -18.15 -4.06
CA ASN A 18 -8.72 -18.15 -2.60
C ASN A 18 -8.52 -16.75 -1.98
N GLY A 19 -8.84 -15.70 -2.74
CA GLY A 19 -8.83 -14.34 -2.25
C GLY A 19 -9.90 -14.16 -1.19
N ALA A 20 -9.52 -13.62 -0.03
CA ALA A 20 -10.45 -13.26 1.03
C ALA A 20 -10.12 -11.85 1.52
N LEU A 21 -11.14 -11.11 1.94
CA LEU A 21 -10.94 -9.83 2.59
C LEU A 21 -10.24 -10.05 3.93
N CYS A 22 -9.12 -9.36 4.13
CA CYS A 22 -8.42 -9.34 5.41
C CYS A 22 -8.18 -7.90 5.83
N ARG A 23 -8.14 -7.68 7.15
CA ARG A 23 -7.83 -6.36 7.71
C ARG A 23 -6.39 -6.39 8.21
N VAL A 24 -5.53 -5.62 7.56
CA VAL A 24 -4.18 -5.33 8.06
C VAL A 24 -4.31 -4.14 9.02
N ARG A 25 -3.75 -4.27 10.23
CA ARG A 25 -3.62 -3.13 11.16
C ARG A 25 -2.43 -2.28 10.73
N GLU A 26 -2.26 -1.11 11.33
CA GLU A 26 -0.97 -0.44 11.21
C GLU A 26 0.14 -1.37 11.69
N GLN A 27 1.10 -1.65 10.83
CA GLN A 27 2.12 -2.66 11.07
C GLN A 27 3.39 -2.33 10.30
N ILE A 28 4.52 -2.61 10.93
CA ILE A 28 5.84 -2.59 10.30
C ILE A 28 6.36 -4.02 10.24
N ILE A 29 6.79 -4.44 9.06
CA ILE A 29 7.41 -5.74 8.78
C ILE A 29 8.82 -5.47 8.28
N GLU A 30 9.81 -5.97 9.02
CA GLU A 30 11.22 -5.92 8.63
C GLU A 30 11.59 -7.25 7.99
N ASP A 31 12.03 -7.22 6.73
CA ASP A 31 12.54 -8.39 6.02
C ASP A 31 14.05 -8.25 5.83
N ALA A 32 14.80 -8.69 6.85
CA ALA A 32 16.25 -8.54 6.88
C ALA A 32 16.99 -9.10 5.65
N PRO A 33 16.63 -10.28 5.09
CA PRO A 33 17.24 -10.81 3.87
C PRO A 33 17.12 -9.92 2.63
N SER A 34 15.97 -9.25 2.44
CA SER A 34 15.80 -8.31 1.32
C SER A 34 16.31 -6.92 1.64
N GLY A 35 16.57 -6.62 2.93
CA GLY A 35 16.88 -5.27 3.39
C GLY A 35 15.70 -4.31 3.23
N LEU A 36 14.47 -4.81 3.10
CA LEU A 36 13.26 -4.01 2.97
C LEU A 36 12.51 -3.94 4.30
N THR A 37 11.86 -2.81 4.50
CA THR A 37 10.87 -2.58 5.55
C THR A 37 9.56 -2.19 4.89
N LEU A 38 8.49 -2.91 5.24
CA LEU A 38 7.13 -2.66 4.76
C LEU A 38 6.32 -2.07 5.91
N GLN A 39 5.79 -0.87 5.71
CA GLN A 39 4.94 -0.20 6.69
C GLN A 39 3.54 0.00 6.10
N PHE A 40 2.57 -0.65 6.72
CA PHE A 40 1.15 -0.47 6.45
C PHE A 40 0.60 0.60 7.38
N GLU A 41 -0.10 1.58 6.80
CA GLU A 41 -0.69 2.70 7.54
C GLU A 41 -2.13 2.95 7.10
N CYS A 42 -2.92 3.53 8.00
CA CYS A 42 -4.27 4.01 7.70
C CYS A 42 -4.47 5.39 8.32
N ASP A 43 -4.30 6.43 7.52
CA ASP A 43 -4.52 7.82 7.96
C ASP A 43 -5.81 8.36 7.34
N GLY A 44 -6.74 8.81 8.19
CA GLY A 44 -8.03 9.36 7.73
C GLY A 44 -8.84 8.41 6.85
N GLY A 45 -8.69 7.08 7.01
CA GLY A 45 -9.35 6.06 6.19
C GLY A 45 -8.65 5.77 4.85
N ARG A 46 -7.52 6.41 4.57
CA ARG A 46 -6.68 6.15 3.39
C ARG A 46 -5.63 5.12 3.73
N LEU A 47 -5.63 4.02 2.99
CA LEU A 47 -4.65 2.95 3.17
C LEU A 47 -3.38 3.27 2.39
N ARG A 48 -2.24 3.05 3.04
CA ARG A 48 -0.92 3.37 2.50
C ARG A 48 0.06 2.26 2.82
N LEU A 49 0.87 1.89 1.83
CA LEU A 49 2.04 1.05 1.98
C LEU A 49 3.29 1.87 1.70
N VAL A 50 4.17 1.96 2.68
CA VAL A 50 5.52 2.52 2.53
C VAL A 50 6.50 1.36 2.47
N ILE A 51 7.31 1.34 1.42
CA ILE A 51 8.41 0.40 1.21
C ILE A 51 9.69 1.21 1.38
N ALA A 52 10.52 0.81 2.33
CA ALA A 52 11.78 1.47 2.66
C ALA A 52 12.91 0.44 2.76
N GLY A 53 14.14 0.93 2.84
CA GLY A 53 15.31 0.11 3.15
C GLY A 53 16.42 0.17 2.12
N SER A 54 17.52 -0.52 2.39
CA SER A 54 18.78 -0.40 1.64
C SER A 54 18.71 -0.96 0.22
N ALA A 55 17.71 -1.79 -0.09
CA ALA A 55 17.50 -2.32 -1.44
C ALA A 55 16.88 -1.28 -2.40
N LEU A 56 16.35 -0.16 -1.90
CA LEU A 56 15.85 0.91 -2.74
C LEU A 56 16.99 1.88 -3.11
N ALA A 57 17.18 2.09 -4.40
CA ALA A 57 18.25 2.95 -4.91
C ALA A 57 18.07 4.44 -4.52
N VAL A 58 16.81 4.90 -4.40
CA VAL A 58 16.48 6.29 -4.09
C VAL A 58 15.22 6.35 -3.21
N GLY A 59 15.38 6.90 -2.01
CA GLY A 59 14.26 7.20 -1.10
C GLY A 59 13.41 5.98 -0.74
N ASN A 60 12.18 6.24 -0.33
CA ASN A 60 11.16 5.23 -0.06
C ASN A 60 10.14 5.21 -1.20
N ARG A 61 9.51 4.06 -1.43
CA ARG A 61 8.36 3.98 -2.33
C ARG A 61 7.07 4.02 -1.51
N GLU A 62 6.14 4.86 -1.91
CA GLU A 62 4.81 4.95 -1.32
C GLU A 62 3.76 4.49 -2.33
N ILE A 63 2.80 3.71 -1.85
CA ILE A 63 1.65 3.23 -2.62
C ILE A 63 0.40 3.55 -1.81
N LEU A 64 -0.52 4.29 -2.40
CA LEU A 64 -1.83 4.62 -1.83
C LEU A 64 -2.87 3.70 -2.44
N PHE A 65 -3.78 3.22 -1.59
CA PHE A 65 -4.89 2.37 -2.02
C PHE A 65 -6.23 3.09 -1.90
N ASP A 66 -7.14 2.82 -2.84
CA ASP A 66 -8.55 3.21 -2.75
C ASP A 66 -9.31 2.33 -1.74
N GLN A 67 -10.62 2.56 -1.62
CA GLN A 67 -11.47 1.85 -0.65
C GLN A 67 -11.67 0.37 -1.03
N GLU A 68 -11.48 0.06 -2.32
CA GLU A 68 -11.56 -1.27 -2.92
C GLU A 68 -10.21 -2.02 -2.85
N GLY A 69 -9.16 -1.37 -2.33
CA GLY A 69 -7.82 -1.92 -2.17
C GLY A 69 -6.96 -1.90 -3.44
N ARG A 70 -7.34 -1.14 -4.46
CA ARG A 70 -6.57 -0.95 -5.70
C ARG A 70 -5.57 0.18 -5.51
N GLU A 71 -4.46 0.13 -6.25
CA GLU A 71 -3.50 1.24 -6.30
C GLU A 71 -4.19 2.49 -6.87
N ALA A 72 -4.35 3.51 -6.02
CA ALA A 72 -4.89 4.81 -6.39
C ALA A 72 -3.78 5.77 -6.84
N ALA A 73 -2.58 5.65 -6.25
CA ALA A 73 -1.40 6.42 -6.61
C ALA A 73 -0.13 5.74 -6.09
N ALA A 74 1.01 6.02 -6.72
CA ALA A 74 2.32 5.64 -6.21
C ALA A 74 3.36 6.72 -6.50
N GLY A 75 4.39 6.80 -5.64
CA GLY A 75 5.45 7.78 -5.77
C GLY A 75 6.70 7.43 -5.00
N THR A 76 7.77 8.18 -5.28
CA THR A 76 9.02 8.13 -4.51
C THR A 76 8.99 9.24 -3.48
N LEU A 77 9.04 8.88 -2.20
CA LEU A 77 9.22 9.82 -1.10
C LEU A 77 10.72 10.01 -0.86
N VAL A 78 11.22 11.21 -1.17
CA VAL A 78 12.61 11.58 -0.90
C VAL A 78 12.68 12.11 0.54
N GLY A 79 13.08 11.25 1.47
CA GLY A 79 13.20 11.55 2.89
C GLY A 79 13.55 10.30 3.70
N GLU A 80 13.91 10.46 4.97
CA GLU A 80 14.17 9.32 5.84
C GLU A 80 12.89 8.55 6.14
N PHE A 81 12.98 7.21 6.17
CA PHE A 81 11.92 6.36 6.68
C PHE A 81 11.67 6.69 8.16
N ARG A 82 10.46 7.16 8.48
CA ARG A 82 10.10 7.54 9.84
C ARG A 82 9.29 6.44 10.49
N ARG A 83 9.90 5.79 11.48
CA ARG A 83 9.19 4.87 12.36
C ARG A 83 8.17 5.65 13.20
N PRO A 84 6.92 5.19 13.34
CA PRO A 84 5.94 5.87 14.17
C PRO A 84 6.41 6.00 15.62
N SER A 85 6.18 7.17 16.21
CA SER A 85 6.67 7.50 17.56
C SER A 85 6.08 6.63 18.67
N TRP A 86 4.93 6.00 18.43
CA TRP A 86 4.31 5.05 19.36
C TRP A 86 5.00 3.69 19.39
N LEU A 87 5.76 3.34 18.35
CA LEU A 87 6.52 2.11 18.30
C LEU A 87 7.83 2.33 19.07
N LYS A 88 7.84 1.94 20.35
CA LYS A 88 9.06 1.98 21.18
C LYS A 88 10.14 1.11 20.53
N ALA A 89 11.37 1.60 20.52
CA ALA A 89 12.53 0.74 20.24
C ALA A 89 12.50 -0.42 21.23
N VAL A 90 12.46 -1.64 20.72
CA VAL A 90 12.57 -2.87 21.52
C VAL A 90 14.03 -3.23 21.64
#